data_AF-A0A5R9DRP6-F1
#
_entry.id   AF-A0A5R9DRP6-F1
#
_cell.length_a   1.000
_cell.length_b   1.000
_cell.length_c   1.000
_cell.angle_alpha   90.00
_cell.angle_beta   90.00
_cell.angle_gamma   90.00
#
_symmetry.space_group_name_H-M   'P 1'
#
loop_
_entity.id
_entity.type
_entity.pdbx_description
1 polymer ?
#
loop_
_entity_poly.entity_id
_entity_poly.type
_entity_poly.pdbx_seq_one_letter_code
_entity_poly.pdbx_strand_id
1 'polypeptide(L)'
;MEKNKIEMILKDFLQGMSIDESSIKIRKTQNNMVITINKNFKRILLLLLNILGKNAIQFELMYTSSPHSDSLEQTNIDEVIITVPLNEVKKLDKIFLDANSTSENY
;
A
#
# COMPACT_ATOMS: atom_id res chain seq x y z
N MET A 1 0.49 -19.32 -11.44
CA MET A 1 0.83 -17.89 -11.25
C MET A 1 1.14 -17.72 -9.78
N GLU A 2 2.40 -17.47 -9.41
CA GLU A 2 2.73 -17.09 -8.03
C GLU A 2 1.98 -15.80 -7.69
N LYS A 3 1.08 -15.85 -6.70
CA LYS A 3 0.53 -14.64 -6.10
C LYS A 3 1.71 -13.89 -5.46
N ASN A 4 1.83 -12.61 -5.76
CA ASN A 4 2.92 -11.77 -5.24
C ASN A 4 2.80 -11.73 -3.72
N LYS A 5 3.82 -12.18 -2.99
CA LYS A 5 3.79 -12.37 -1.52
C LYS A 5 3.38 -11.10 -0.78
N ILE A 6 3.80 -9.94 -1.29
CA ILE A 6 3.44 -8.61 -0.75
C ILE A 6 1.96 -8.29 -0.95
N GLU A 7 1.36 -8.73 -2.06
CA GLU A 7 -0.07 -8.55 -2.30
C GLU A 7 -0.90 -9.33 -1.27
N MET A 8 -0.47 -10.57 -0.97
CA MET A 8 -1.12 -11.41 0.03
C MET A 8 -1.03 -10.78 1.42
N ILE A 9 0.17 -10.33 1.81
CA ILE A 9 0.40 -9.71 3.11
C ILE A 9 -0.41 -8.43 3.27
N LEU A 10 -0.44 -7.57 2.26
CA LEU A 10 -1.25 -6.36 2.30
C LEU A 10 -2.73 -6.69 2.46
N LYS A 11 -3.23 -7.73 1.77
CA LYS A 11 -4.61 -8.20 1.94
C LYS A 11 -4.88 -8.73 3.34
N ASP A 12 -4.00 -9.54 3.91
CA ASP A 12 -4.13 -10.06 5.27
C ASP A 12 -4.17 -8.93 6.31
N PHE A 13 -3.32 -7.91 6.16
CA PHE A 13 -3.36 -6.71 7.01
C PHE A 13 -4.69 -5.96 6.92
N LEU A 14 -5.25 -5.81 5.70
CA LEU A 14 -6.52 -5.13 5.50
C LEU A 14 -7.67 -5.90 6.13
N GLN A 15 -7.68 -7.23 5.98
CA GLN A 15 -8.65 -8.10 6.66
C GLN A 15 -8.57 -7.94 8.18
N GLY A 16 -7.36 -7.94 8.76
CA GLY A 16 -7.17 -7.70 10.19
C GLY A 16 -7.68 -6.34 10.68
N MET A 17 -7.76 -5.34 9.80
CA MET A 17 -8.31 -4.01 10.10
C MET A 17 -9.80 -3.87 9.76
N SER A 18 -10.47 -4.95 9.35
CA SER A 18 -11.85 -4.93 8.85
C SER A 18 -12.04 -3.95 7.67
N ILE A 19 -11.03 -3.84 6.81
CA ILE A 19 -11.06 -3.02 5.60
C ILE A 19 -11.31 -3.93 4.39
N ASP A 20 -12.30 -3.58 3.58
CA ASP A 20 -12.63 -4.28 2.34
C ASP A 20 -11.43 -4.23 1.37
N GLU A 21 -11.00 -5.40 0.88
CA GLU A 21 -9.94 -5.56 -0.12
C GLU A 21 -10.22 -4.78 -1.41
N SER A 22 -11.49 -4.51 -1.74
CA SER A 22 -11.86 -3.68 -2.90
C SER A 22 -11.37 -2.23 -2.79
N SER A 23 -10.97 -1.80 -1.59
CA SER A 23 -10.39 -0.48 -1.30
C SER A 23 -9.00 -0.28 -1.92
N ILE A 24 -8.39 -1.35 -2.43
CA ILE A 24 -7.02 -1.35 -2.92
C ILE A 24 -6.87 -2.19 -4.19
N LYS A 25 -6.07 -1.68 -5.11
CA LYS A 25 -5.62 -2.40 -6.31
C LYS A 25 -4.11 -2.41 -6.34
N ILE A 26 -3.53 -3.59 -6.50
CA ILE A 26 -2.08 -3.76 -6.63
C ILE A 26 -1.78 -4.21 -8.06
N ARG A 27 -0.86 -3.53 -8.73
CA ARG A 27 -0.41 -3.86 -10.08
C ARG A 27 1.10 -3.87 -10.14
N LYS A 28 1.66 -4.85 -10.85
CA LYS A 28 3.09 -4.92 -11.14
C LYS A 28 3.31 -4.48 -12.59
N THR A 29 4.15 -3.48 -12.80
CA THR A 29 4.63 -3.08 -14.13
C THR A 29 6.06 -3.60 -14.34
N GLN A 30 6.70 -3.24 -15.46
CA GLN A 30 8.08 -3.67 -15.75
C GLN A 30 9.06 -3.30 -14.62
N ASN A 31 8.93 -2.08 -14.08
CA ASN A 31 9.91 -1.54 -13.13
C ASN A 31 9.34 -1.22 -11.76
N ASN A 32 8.01 -1.19 -11.61
CA ASN A 32 7.37 -0.72 -10.39
C ASN A 32 6.27 -1.66 -9.89
N MET A 33 6.03 -1.62 -8.59
CA MET A 33 4.76 -2.02 -7.97
C MET A 33 3.93 -0.76 -7.74
N VAL A 34 2.68 -0.78 -8.19
CA VAL A 34 1.73 0.32 -8.03
C VAL A 34 0.62 -0.14 -7.10
N ILE A 35 0.41 0.59 -6.00
CA ILE A 35 -0.68 0.39 -5.05
C ILE A 35 -1.63 1.58 -5.19
N THR A 36 -2.85 1.31 -5.64
CA THR A 36 -3.92 2.31 -5.71
C THR A 36 -4.88 2.09 -4.55
N ILE A 37 -5.26 3.15 -3.86
CA ILE A 37 -6.20 3.16 -2.73
C ILE A 37 -7.34 4.09 -3.10
N ASN A 38 -8.57 3.58 -3.18
CA ASN A 38 -9.75 4.36 -3.61
C ASN A 38 -10.81 4.51 -2.51
N LYS A 39 -10.59 3.91 -1.34
CA LYS A 39 -11.44 4.01 -0.14
C LYS A 39 -10.57 3.91 1.10
N ASN A 40 -11.09 4.38 2.24
CA ASN A 40 -10.40 4.25 3.55
C ASN A 40 -8.96 4.79 3.52
N PHE A 41 -8.65 5.74 2.63
CA PHE A 41 -7.28 6.10 2.29
C PHE A 41 -6.49 6.59 3.51
N LYS A 42 -7.11 7.29 4.47
CA LYS A 42 -6.42 7.75 5.68
C LYS A 42 -5.74 6.60 6.45
N ARG A 43 -6.47 5.51 6.70
CA ARG A 43 -5.95 4.36 7.47
C ARG A 43 -4.93 3.56 6.67
N ILE A 44 -5.26 3.28 5.41
CA ILE A 44 -4.39 2.47 4.52
C ILE A 44 -3.09 3.23 4.20
N LEU A 45 -3.18 4.54 3.94
CA LEU A 45 -2.01 5.39 3.69
C LEU A 45 -1.10 5.46 4.90
N LEU A 46 -1.64 5.70 6.10
CA LEU A 46 -0.83 5.73 7.33
C LEU A 46 -0.09 4.40 7.55
N LEU A 47 -0.75 3.27 7.33
CA LEU A 47 -0.14 1.95 7.44
C LEU A 47 1.00 1.78 6.42
N LEU A 48 0.74 2.09 5.15
CA LEU A 48 1.72 1.97 4.08
C LEU A 48 2.91 2.90 4.30
N LEU A 49 2.69 4.16 4.66
CA LEU A 49 3.76 5.11 4.97
C LEU A 49 4.60 4.65 6.17
N ASN A 50 3.98 4.05 7.19
CA ASN A 50 4.70 3.49 8.32
C ASN A 50 5.59 2.31 7.91
N ILE A 51 5.06 1.40 7.08
CA ILE A 51 5.83 0.26 6.56
C ILE A 51 6.98 0.75 5.67
N LEU A 52 6.71 1.63 4.71
CA LEU A 52 7.71 2.12 3.76
C LEU A 52 8.77 2.97 4.48
N GLY A 53 8.34 3.86 5.38
CA GLY A 53 9.21 4.75 6.15
C GLY A 53 10.13 4.01 7.12
N LYS A 54 9.59 3.07 7.92
CA LYS A 54 10.41 2.26 8.85
C LYS A 54 11.53 1.49 8.16
N ASN A 55 11.35 1.18 6.88
CA ASN A 55 12.27 0.35 6.12
C ASN A 55 13.11 1.14 5.11
N ALA A 56 13.09 2.48 5.19
CA ALA A 56 13.81 3.36 4.29
C ALA A 56 13.60 3.00 2.81
N ILE A 57 12.36 2.65 2.46
CA ILE A 57 11.97 2.28 1.10
C ILE A 57 11.70 3.54 0.32
N GLN A 58 12.34 3.66 -0.85
CA GLN A 58 12.01 4.74 -1.78
C GLN A 58 10.66 4.46 -2.45
N PHE A 59 9.79 5.46 -2.49
CA PHE A 59 8.51 5.42 -3.18
C PHE A 59 8.10 6.79 -3.70
N GLU A 60 7.18 6.81 -4.65
CA GLU A 60 6.48 8.01 -5.10
C GLU A 60 5.03 7.97 -4.60
N LEU A 61 4.50 9.13 -4.23
CA LEU A 61 3.13 9.31 -3.77
C LEU A 61 2.41 10.31 -4.67
N MET A 62 1.28 9.88 -5.23
CA MET A 62 0.39 10.71 -6.02
C MET A 62 -1.03 10.59 -5.50
N TYR A 63 -1.87 11.58 -5.79
CA TYR A 63 -3.30 11.49 -5.54
C TYR A 63 -4.07 12.06 -6.74
N THR A 64 -5.30 11.57 -6.92
CA THR A 64 -6.27 12.15 -7.84
C THR A 64 -7.38 12.82 -7.05
N SER A 65 -7.92 13.89 -7.60
CA SER A 65 -9.03 14.62 -7.01
C SER A 65 -9.96 15.13 -8.09
N SER A 66 -11.25 14.91 -7.90
CA SER A 66 -12.29 15.46 -8.76
C SER A 66 -12.65 16.85 -8.28
N PRO A 67 -12.72 17.86 -9.18
CA PRO A 67 -13.27 19.15 -8.81
C PRO A 67 -14.75 18.99 -8.46
N HIS A 68 -15.16 19.48 -7.29
CA HIS A 68 -16.58 19.77 -7.03
C HIS A 68 -16.83 21.26 -7.19
N SER A 69 -17.99 21.56 -7.78
CA SER A 69 -18.47 22.92 -8.01
C SER A 69 -18.62 23.68 -6.69
N ASP A 70 -18.04 24.88 -6.68
CA ASP A 70 -18.40 26.05 -5.87
C ASP A 70 -18.00 26.14 -4.39
N SER A 71 -17.17 25.23 -3.86
CA SER A 71 -16.49 25.51 -2.58
C SER A 71 -14.99 25.19 -2.64
N LEU A 72 -14.18 26.23 -2.46
CA LEU A 72 -12.70 26.16 -2.38
C LEU A 72 -12.19 25.29 -1.21
N GLU A 73 -13.08 24.78 -0.36
CA GLU A 73 -12.74 24.11 0.90
C GLU A 73 -12.84 22.57 0.86
N GLN A 74 -13.31 21.96 -0.24
CA GLN A 74 -13.50 20.50 -0.32
C GLN A 74 -12.84 19.90 -1.56
N THR A 75 -11.51 19.79 -1.54
CA THR A 75 -10.80 18.88 -2.45
C THR A 75 -11.07 17.44 -2.02
N ASN A 76 -11.99 16.75 -2.70
CA ASN A 76 -12.20 15.32 -2.49
C ASN A 76 -11.06 14.55 -3.15
N ILE A 77 -10.27 13.84 -2.34
CA ILE A 77 -9.29 12.86 -2.83
C ILE A 77 -10.07 11.62 -3.26
N ASP A 78 -10.01 11.29 -4.55
CA ASP A 78 -10.67 10.11 -5.10
C ASP A 78 -9.80 8.88 -4.89
N GLU A 79 -8.52 8.99 -5.25
CA GLU A 79 -7.56 7.90 -5.15
C GLU A 79 -6.19 8.40 -4.67
N VAL A 80 -5.49 7.52 -3.95
CA VAL A 80 -4.08 7.67 -3.61
C VAL A 80 -3.30 6.57 -4.31
N ILE A 81 -2.19 6.92 -4.94
CA ILE A 81 -1.35 6.01 -5.72
C ILE A 81 0.05 6.04 -5.13
N ILE A 82 0.55 4.88 -4.73
CA ILE A 82 1.91 4.68 -4.26
C ILE A 82 2.65 3.82 -5.29
N THR A 83 3.77 4.33 -5.79
CA THR A 83 4.64 3.63 -6.73
C THR A 83 5.94 3.28 -6.03
N VAL A 84 6.27 1.99 -5.98
CA VAL A 84 7.49 1.46 -5.36
C VAL A 84 8.34 0.79 -6.45
N PRO A 85 9.58 1.23 -6.69
CA PRO A 85 10.51 0.55 -7.59
C PRO A 85 10.75 -0.91 -7.21
N LEU A 86 10.77 -1.83 -8.17
CA LEU A 86 10.85 -3.27 -7.88
C LEU A 86 12.14 -3.70 -7.17
N ASN A 87 13.23 -2.95 -7.32
CA ASN A 87 14.47 -3.17 -6.56
C ASN A 87 14.28 -2.84 -5.07
N GLU A 88 13.43 -1.87 -4.74
CA GLU A 88 13.08 -1.51 -3.36
C GLU A 88 12.08 -2.50 -2.76
N VAL A 89 11.14 -3.01 -3.57
CA VAL A 89 10.16 -4.02 -3.16
C VAL A 89 10.83 -5.27 -2.58
N LYS A 90 12.01 -5.66 -3.08
CA LYS A 90 12.79 -6.79 -2.52
C LYS A 90 13.19 -6.61 -1.05
N LYS A 91 13.29 -5.36 -0.57
CA LYS A 91 13.58 -5.06 0.84
C LYS A 91 12.39 -5.50 1.72
N LEU A 92 11.15 -5.36 1.23
CA LEU A 92 9.94 -5.81 1.91
C LEU A 92 9.90 -7.33 2.07
N ASP A 93 10.31 -8.08 1.05
CA ASP A 93 10.31 -9.55 1.10
C ASP A 93 11.16 -10.10 2.27
N LYS A 94 12.28 -9.43 2.59
CA LYS A 94 13.17 -9.81 3.68
C LYS A 94 12.51 -9.60 5.06
N ILE A 95 11.80 -8.48 5.23
CA ILE A 95 11.16 -8.12 6.51
C ILE A 95 10.04 -9.09 6.87
N PHE A 96 9.27 -9.53 5.89
CA PHE A 96 8.18 -10.48 6.12
C PHE A 96 8.65 -11.92 6.30
N LEU A 97 9.87 -12.27 5.88
CA LEU A 97 10.51 -13.54 6.25
C LEU A 97 10.94 -13.54 7.72
N ASP A 98 11.49 -12.41 8.20
CA ASP A 98 11.94 -12.26 9.58
C ASP A 98 10.76 -12.19 10.58
N ALA A 99 9.61 -11.64 10.17
CA ALA A 99 8.41 -11.58 11.00
C ALA A 99 7.72 -12.95 11.20
N ASN A 100 7.76 -13.84 10.21
CA ASN A 100 7.18 -15.19 10.32
C ASN A 100 8.13 -16.20 10.99
N SER A 101 9.42 -15.91 11.08
CA SER A 101 10.40 -16.75 11.79
C SER A 101 10.51 -16.40 13.28
N THR A 102 9.98 -15.26 13.70
CA THR A 102 9.86 -14.88 15.11
C THR A 102 8.58 -15.40 15.78
N SER A 103 7.56 -15.77 14.99
CA SER A 103 6.30 -16.37 15.49
C SER A 103 6.37 -17.87 15.79
N GLU A 104 7.46 -18.57 15.43
CA GLU A 104 7.64 -20.00 15.75
C GLU A 104 8.36 -20.25 17.10
N ASN A 105 8.68 -19.20 17.86
CA ASN A 105 9.42 -19.29 19.13
C ASN A 105 8.62 -18.84 20.37
N TYR A 106 7.28 -18.83 20.30
CA TYR A 106 6.40 -18.60 21.46
C TYR A 106 5.31 -19.66 21.56
#